data_AF-A0A1B6KN01-F1
#
_entry.id   AF-A0A1B6KN01-F1
#
_cell.length_a   1.000
_cell.length_b   1.000
_cell.length_c   1.000
_cell.angle_alpha   90.00
_cell.angle_beta   90.00
_cell.angle_gamma   90.00
#
_symmetry.space_group_name_H-M   'P 1'
#
loop_
_entity.id
_entity.type
_entity.pdbx_description
1 polymer ?
#
loop_
_entity_poly.entity_id
_entity_poly.type
_entity_poly.pdbx_seq_one_letter_code
_entity_poly.pdbx_strand_id
1 'polypeptide(L)'
;MKEVSSTLLGLQTNVNNYLSHREPWQLVTITSLAVLSSVWVWQFLFQDESMTLRVKKTFFKWLKKFPMVSIKLKKEMDSISQNFINEMEKRSRGIPYITNLPSSGLSDSEIMSCLDNSLATGDFDWKHGHVSGAVYYHSQELIQLLMNVYGKTSYTNPLHSDIFPGICKMEAEVVRITANLFHGDSETCGTMTSG
;
A
#
# COMPACT_ATOMS: atom_id res chain seq x y z
N MET A 1 29.23 -17.29 42.72
CA MET A 1 28.06 -18.09 42.25
C MET A 1 27.15 -18.57 43.39
N LYS A 2 27.65 -19.08 44.53
CA LYS A 2 26.80 -19.59 45.63
C LYS A 2 25.97 -18.52 46.37
N GLU A 3 26.51 -17.32 46.61
CA GLU A 3 25.78 -16.23 47.28
C GLU A 3 24.61 -15.67 46.44
N VAL A 4 24.78 -15.58 45.12
CA VAL A 4 23.71 -15.13 44.21
C VAL A 4 22.54 -16.13 44.22
N SER A 5 22.82 -17.41 44.45
CA SER A 5 21.79 -18.45 44.54
C SER A 5 21.00 -18.38 45.85
N SER A 6 21.65 -18.09 46.99
CA SER A 6 20.97 -17.99 48.29
C SER A 6 20.10 -16.74 48.41
N THR A 7 20.55 -15.61 47.84
CA THR A 7 19.74 -14.37 47.80
C THR A 7 18.52 -14.54 46.90
N LEU A 8 18.67 -15.22 45.75
CA LEU A 8 17.54 -15.56 44.87
C LEU A 8 16.52 -16.47 45.55
N LEU A 9 16.98 -17.50 46.27
CA LEU A 9 16.12 -18.43 47.00
C LEU A 9 15.32 -17.72 48.09
N GLY A 10 15.96 -16.84 48.87
CA GLY A 10 15.27 -16.03 49.88
C GLY A 10 14.21 -15.10 49.27
N LEU A 11 14.50 -14.50 48.12
CA LEU A 11 13.55 -13.68 47.37
C LEU A 11 12.37 -14.51 46.85
N GLN A 12 12.64 -15.69 46.28
CA GLN A 12 11.61 -16.60 45.79
C GLN A 12 10.66 -17.03 46.90
N THR A 13 11.18 -17.43 48.07
CA THR A 13 10.36 -17.85 49.21
C THR A 13 9.50 -16.69 49.73
N ASN A 14 10.05 -15.48 49.81
CA ASN A 14 9.30 -14.30 50.26
C ASN A 14 8.17 -13.93 49.28
N VAL A 15 8.43 -13.96 47.97
CA VAL A 15 7.43 -13.69 46.94
C VAL A 15 6.32 -14.75 46.94
N ASN A 16 6.68 -16.04 47.04
CA ASN A 16 5.71 -17.13 47.10
C ASN A 16 4.86 -17.07 48.37
N ASN A 17 5.44 -16.71 49.52
CA ASN A 17 4.68 -16.53 50.76
C ASN A 17 3.72 -15.34 50.66
N TYR A 18 4.16 -14.23 50.06
CA TYR A 18 3.31 -13.06 49.84
C TYR A 18 2.15 -13.37 48.89
N LEU A 19 2.37 -14.17 47.85
CA LEU A 19 1.35 -14.56 46.87
C LEU A 19 0.60 -15.85 47.20
N SER A 20 0.89 -16.48 48.35
CA SER A 20 0.32 -17.77 48.77
C SER A 20 -1.21 -17.80 48.88
N HIS A 21 -1.82 -16.62 49.05
CA HIS A 21 -3.27 -16.43 49.13
C HIS A 21 -3.96 -16.26 47.76
N ARG A 22 -3.21 -16.32 46.66
CA ARG A 22 -3.72 -16.16 45.28
C ARG A 22 -3.63 -17.49 44.53
N GLU A 23 -4.71 -17.84 43.85
CA GLU A 23 -4.69 -19.02 42.98
C GLU A 23 -3.87 -18.75 41.71
N PRO A 24 -3.22 -19.77 41.11
CA PRO A 24 -2.36 -19.59 39.93
C PRO A 24 -3.04 -18.88 38.75
N TRP A 25 -4.33 -19.09 38.52
CA TRP A 25 -5.07 -18.41 37.44
C TRP A 25 -5.22 -16.91 37.70
N GLN A 26 -5.33 -16.48 38.97
CA GLN A 26 -5.41 -15.06 39.34
C GLN A 26 -4.09 -14.36 39.04
N LEU A 27 -2.97 -15.02 39.33
CA LEU A 27 -1.64 -14.50 38.99
C LEU A 27 -1.50 -14.32 37.48
N VAL A 28 -1.84 -15.35 36.69
CA VAL A 28 -1.75 -15.30 35.22
C VAL A 28 -2.64 -14.22 34.63
N THR A 29 -3.87 -14.06 35.14
CA THR A 29 -4.82 -13.05 34.65
C THR A 29 -4.38 -11.63 35.00
N ILE A 30 -3.92 -11.40 36.24
CA ILE A 30 -3.43 -10.08 36.67
C ILE A 30 -2.18 -9.69 35.88
N THR A 31 -1.22 -10.61 35.72
CA THR A 31 0.01 -10.32 34.97
C THR A 31 -0.29 -10.09 33.49
N SER A 32 -1.15 -10.91 32.88
CA SER A 32 -1.52 -10.74 31.47
C SER A 32 -2.26 -9.44 31.23
N LEU A 33 -3.22 -9.09 32.10
CA LEU A 33 -3.94 -7.83 32.01
C LEU A 33 -3.00 -6.63 32.21
N ALA A 34 -2.12 -6.68 33.22
CA ALA A 34 -1.16 -5.61 33.47
C ALA A 34 -0.21 -5.40 32.29
N VAL A 35 0.32 -6.48 31.69
CA VAL A 35 1.18 -6.40 30.51
C VAL A 35 0.42 -5.84 29.31
N LEU A 36 -0.77 -6.38 29.00
CA LEU A 36 -1.57 -5.91 27.86
C LEU A 36 -2.02 -4.45 28.04
N SER A 37 -2.43 -4.05 29.24
CA SER A 37 -2.77 -2.66 29.55
C SER A 37 -1.55 -1.75 29.44
N SER A 38 -0.37 -2.19 29.90
CA SER A 38 0.87 -1.41 29.78
C SER A 38 1.29 -1.24 28.33
N VAL A 39 1.23 -2.29 27.52
CA VAL A 39 1.50 -2.24 26.07
C VAL A 39 0.49 -1.35 25.37
N TRP A 40 -0.81 -1.46 25.71
CA TRP A 40 -1.85 -0.62 25.15
C TRP A 40 -1.67 0.86 25.50
N VAL A 41 -1.35 1.17 26.77
CA VAL A 41 -1.05 2.55 27.21
C VAL A 41 0.20 3.07 26.51
N TRP A 42 1.25 2.26 26.40
CA TRP A 42 2.47 2.64 25.70
C TRP A 42 2.20 2.95 24.23
N GLN A 43 1.50 2.06 23.51
CA GLN A 43 1.07 2.28 22.13
C GLN A 43 0.14 3.48 21.99
N PHE A 44 -0.73 3.73 22.98
CA PHE A 44 -1.63 4.88 22.96
C PHE A 44 -0.92 6.19 23.23
N LEU A 45 0.14 6.23 24.05
CA LEU A 45 0.88 7.46 24.40
C LEU A 45 1.96 7.79 23.35
N PHE A 46 2.76 6.80 22.95
CA PHE A 46 3.95 6.94 22.10
C PHE A 46 3.68 6.71 20.60
N GLN A 47 2.57 7.22 20.09
CA GLN A 47 2.36 7.34 18.64
C GLN A 47 2.81 8.73 18.15
N ASP A 48 3.11 8.85 16.85
CA ASP A 48 3.53 10.13 16.25
C ASP A 48 2.37 11.14 16.08
N GLU A 49 1.13 10.73 16.35
CA GLU A 49 -0.06 11.59 16.22
C GLU A 49 -0.33 12.43 17.48
N SER A 50 -0.87 13.65 17.32
CA SER A 50 -1.25 14.49 18.47
C SER A 50 -2.42 13.93 19.29
N MET A 51 -2.41 14.18 20.61
CA MET A 51 -3.46 13.71 21.54
C MET A 51 -4.87 14.17 21.15
N THR A 52 -5.01 15.39 20.63
CA THR A 52 -6.29 15.95 20.17
C THR A 52 -6.85 15.19 18.98
N LEU A 53 -5.98 14.75 18.06
CA LEU A 53 -6.36 13.98 16.89
C LEU A 53 -6.85 12.57 17.29
N ARG A 54 -6.21 11.94 18.28
CA ARG A 54 -6.61 10.62 18.81
C ARG A 54 -8.00 10.64 19.43
N VAL A 55 -8.26 11.64 20.29
CA VAL A 55 -9.56 11.84 20.91
C VAL A 55 -10.62 12.12 19.84
N LYS A 56 -10.30 13.00 18.88
CA LYS A 56 -11.19 13.31 17.75
C LYS A 56 -11.51 12.05 16.94
N LYS A 57 -10.52 11.26 16.53
CA LYS A 57 -10.73 10.00 15.79
C LYS A 57 -11.59 9.00 16.55
N THR A 58 -11.33 8.84 17.84
CA THR A 58 -12.08 7.92 18.71
C THR A 58 -13.52 8.38 18.87
N PHE A 59 -13.73 9.67 19.14
CA PHE A 59 -15.05 10.29 19.18
C PHE A 59 -15.80 10.11 17.85
N PHE A 60 -15.18 10.41 16.70
CA PHE A 60 -15.79 10.18 15.39
C PHE A 60 -16.10 8.70 15.14
N LYS A 61 -15.25 7.77 15.59
CA LYS A 61 -15.50 6.32 15.49
C LYS A 61 -16.75 5.91 16.25
N TRP A 62 -16.96 6.44 17.45
CA TRP A 62 -18.18 6.21 18.23
C TRP A 62 -19.41 6.91 17.63
N LEU A 63 -19.25 8.17 17.21
CA LEU A 63 -20.31 8.95 16.56
C LEU A 63 -20.84 8.25 15.29
N LYS A 64 -19.95 7.65 14.49
CA LYS A 64 -20.30 6.85 13.31
C LYS A 64 -21.11 5.60 13.62
N LYS A 65 -21.07 5.07 14.85
CA LYS A 65 -21.88 3.92 15.27
C LYS A 65 -23.32 4.31 15.64
N PHE A 66 -23.58 5.60 15.85
CA PHE A 66 -24.91 6.08 16.17
C PHE A 66 -25.83 5.90 14.95
N PRO A 67 -27.02 5.31 15.10
CA PRO A 67 -27.84 4.87 13.96
C PRO A 67 -28.19 6.00 13.00
N MET A 68 -28.48 7.21 13.51
CA MET A 68 -28.81 8.36 12.66
C MET A 68 -27.61 8.81 11.79
N VAL A 69 -26.40 8.74 12.34
CA VAL A 69 -25.16 9.14 11.64
C VAL A 69 -24.76 8.07 10.63
N SER A 70 -24.83 6.79 11.02
CA SER A 70 -24.51 5.68 10.11
C SER A 70 -25.46 5.60 8.92
N ILE A 71 -26.75 5.86 9.12
CA ILE A 71 -27.75 5.92 8.04
C ILE A 71 -27.41 7.04 7.05
N LYS A 72 -27.10 8.25 7.54
CA LYS A 72 -26.73 9.37 6.65
C LYS A 72 -25.43 9.10 5.91
N LEU A 73 -24.40 8.57 6.59
CA LEU A 73 -23.14 8.20 5.95
C LEU A 73 -23.33 7.12 4.89
N LYS A 74 -24.12 6.09 5.17
CA LYS A 74 -24.44 5.05 4.20
C LYS A 74 -25.13 5.64 2.98
N LYS A 75 -26.11 6.54 3.17
CA LYS A 75 -26.78 7.22 2.05
C LYS A 75 -25.81 8.02 1.17
N GLU A 76 -24.87 8.76 1.76
CA GLU A 76 -23.85 9.49 0.99
C GLU A 76 -22.88 8.54 0.27
N MET A 77 -22.44 7.46 0.95
CA MET A 77 -21.59 6.43 0.33
C MET A 77 -22.30 5.74 -0.84
N ASP A 78 -23.57 5.39 -0.67
CA ASP A 78 -24.40 4.80 -1.72
C ASP A 78 -24.54 5.78 -2.89
N SER A 79 -24.79 7.07 -2.63
CA SER A 79 -24.86 8.09 -3.68
C SER A 79 -23.54 8.27 -4.43
N ILE A 80 -22.41 8.29 -3.73
CA ILE A 80 -21.08 8.36 -4.35
C ILE A 80 -20.81 7.11 -5.19
N SER A 81 -21.14 5.93 -4.66
CA SER A 81 -21.00 4.67 -5.39
C SER A 81 -21.86 4.65 -6.66
N GLN A 82 -23.10 5.12 -6.58
CA GLN A 82 -23.99 5.19 -7.74
C GLN A 82 -23.49 6.20 -8.78
N ASN A 83 -23.02 7.37 -8.34
CA ASN A 83 -22.41 8.35 -9.25
C ASN A 83 -21.17 7.77 -9.93
N PHE A 84 -20.33 7.05 -9.20
CA PHE A 84 -19.16 6.38 -9.75
C PHE A 84 -19.55 5.31 -10.77
N ILE A 85 -20.53 4.44 -10.46
CA ILE A 85 -21.04 3.43 -11.40
C ILE A 85 -21.58 4.10 -12.67
N ASN A 86 -22.41 5.13 -12.53
CA ASN A 86 -22.98 5.87 -13.66
C ASN A 86 -21.90 6.53 -14.52
N GLU A 87 -20.84 7.07 -13.90
CA GLU A 87 -19.70 7.63 -14.63
C GLU A 87 -18.90 6.54 -15.35
N MET A 88 -18.66 5.40 -14.70
CA MET A 88 -17.96 4.27 -15.33
C MET A 88 -18.77 3.72 -16.51
N GLU A 89 -20.08 3.51 -16.34
CA GLU A 89 -20.98 3.08 -17.41
C GLU A 89 -21.03 4.07 -18.56
N LYS A 90 -21.02 5.38 -18.26
CA LYS A 90 -20.95 6.43 -19.28
C LYS A 90 -19.64 6.38 -20.04
N ARG A 91 -18.51 6.20 -19.34
CA ARG A 91 -17.18 6.13 -19.95
C ARG A 91 -17.02 4.87 -20.79
N SER A 92 -17.52 3.72 -20.35
CA SER A 92 -17.43 2.45 -21.08
C SER A 92 -18.59 2.20 -22.07
N ARG A 93 -19.40 3.22 -22.37
CA ARG A 93 -20.61 3.03 -23.18
C ARG A 93 -20.25 2.58 -24.58
N GLY A 94 -20.87 1.48 -25.04
CA GLY A 94 -20.72 0.98 -26.41
C GLY A 94 -19.63 -0.06 -26.59
N ILE A 95 -18.92 -0.46 -25.52
CA ILE A 95 -17.87 -1.48 -25.59
C ILE A 95 -18.28 -2.67 -24.71
N PRO A 96 -18.31 -3.90 -25.26
CA PRO A 96 -18.68 -5.07 -24.50
C PRO A 96 -17.61 -5.42 -23.46
N TYR A 97 -18.05 -5.80 -22.25
CA TYR A 97 -17.16 -6.34 -21.24
C TYR A 97 -16.89 -7.82 -21.49
N ILE A 98 -15.62 -8.20 -21.55
CA ILE A 98 -15.20 -9.60 -21.54
C ILE A 98 -15.19 -10.07 -20.08
N THR A 99 -16.23 -10.79 -19.67
CA THR A 99 -16.42 -11.25 -18.28
C THR A 99 -15.96 -12.69 -18.04
N ASN A 100 -15.65 -13.41 -19.11
CA ASN A 100 -15.17 -14.79 -19.08
C ASN A 100 -14.05 -14.95 -20.10
N LEU A 101 -13.12 -15.87 -19.83
CA LEU A 101 -12.10 -16.24 -20.80
C LEU A 101 -12.77 -16.85 -22.04
N PRO A 102 -12.47 -16.38 -23.27
CA PRO A 102 -12.99 -16.98 -24.49
C PRO A 102 -12.67 -18.48 -24.58
N SER A 103 -13.62 -19.29 -25.06
CA SER A 103 -13.44 -20.74 -25.22
C SER A 103 -12.39 -21.10 -26.27
N SER A 104 -12.16 -20.22 -27.24
CA SER A 104 -11.11 -20.31 -28.25
C SER A 104 -10.23 -19.06 -28.20
N GLY A 105 -8.93 -19.23 -28.45
CA GLY A 105 -8.01 -18.09 -28.56
C GLY A 105 -8.42 -17.15 -29.69
N LEU A 106 -8.36 -15.84 -29.42
CA LEU A 106 -8.57 -14.81 -30.42
C LEU A 106 -7.35 -14.72 -31.35
N SER A 107 -7.59 -14.39 -32.61
CA SER A 107 -6.53 -14.04 -33.55
C SER A 107 -5.89 -12.69 -33.19
N ASP A 108 -4.65 -12.46 -33.64
CA ASP A 108 -3.94 -11.19 -33.43
C ASP A 108 -4.78 -9.99 -33.91
N SER A 109 -5.46 -10.11 -35.06
CA SER A 109 -6.33 -9.05 -35.58
C SER A 109 -7.55 -8.77 -34.69
N GLU A 110 -8.13 -9.81 -34.08
CA GLU A 110 -9.26 -9.63 -33.15
C GLU A 110 -8.77 -8.98 -31.85
N ILE A 111 -7.61 -9.39 -31.34
CA ILE A 111 -6.98 -8.78 -30.16
C ILE A 111 -6.70 -7.29 -30.40
N MET A 112 -6.09 -6.95 -31.55
CA MET A 112 -5.81 -5.56 -31.91
C MET A 112 -7.10 -4.75 -32.08
N SER A 113 -8.14 -5.30 -32.70
CA SER A 113 -9.45 -4.64 -32.81
C SER A 113 -10.09 -4.39 -31.43
N CYS A 114 -10.05 -5.36 -30.52
CA CYS A 114 -10.51 -5.18 -29.14
C CYS A 114 -9.73 -4.08 -28.41
N LEU A 115 -8.40 -4.05 -28.59
CA LEU A 115 -7.53 -3.03 -28.03
C LEU A 115 -7.87 -1.64 -28.58
N ASP A 116 -7.96 -1.48 -29.90
CA ASP A 116 -8.26 -0.20 -30.55
C ASP A 116 -9.63 0.36 -30.12
N ASN A 117 -10.65 -0.51 -30.06
CA ASN A 117 -11.96 -0.14 -29.53
C ASN A 117 -11.87 0.34 -28.07
N SER A 118 -11.07 -0.34 -27.25
CA SER A 118 -10.86 0.04 -25.85
C SER A 118 -10.09 1.35 -25.71
N LEU A 119 -9.08 1.59 -26.54
CA LEU A 119 -8.28 2.83 -26.51
C LEU A 119 -9.04 4.04 -27.06
N ALA A 120 -10.03 3.82 -27.93
CA ALA A 120 -10.95 4.86 -28.38
C ALA A 120 -11.94 5.32 -27.28
N THR A 121 -11.95 4.66 -26.12
CA THR A 121 -12.79 5.00 -24.95
C THR A 121 -12.24 6.21 -24.22
N GLY A 122 -12.42 7.41 -24.77
CA GLY A 122 -12.01 8.64 -24.11
C GLY A 122 -12.16 9.86 -25.01
N ASP A 123 -12.98 10.82 -24.58
CA ASP A 123 -13.27 12.03 -25.36
C ASP A 123 -12.31 13.20 -25.07
N PHE A 124 -11.23 12.95 -24.32
CA PHE A 124 -10.32 14.01 -23.88
C PHE A 124 -9.16 14.20 -24.84
N ASP A 125 -9.08 15.40 -25.39
CA ASP A 125 -8.01 15.82 -26.29
C ASP A 125 -6.74 16.23 -25.52
N TRP A 126 -6.09 15.25 -24.90
CA TRP A 126 -4.85 15.47 -24.16
C TRP A 126 -3.67 15.83 -25.07
N LYS A 127 -3.72 15.45 -26.35
CA LYS A 127 -2.64 15.72 -27.33
C LYS A 127 -2.51 17.20 -27.65
N HIS A 128 -3.61 17.97 -27.61
CA HIS A 128 -3.60 19.43 -27.75
C HIS A 128 -3.45 20.16 -26.40
N GLY A 129 -3.11 19.45 -25.31
CA GLY A 129 -2.83 20.04 -24.01
C GLY A 129 -4.07 20.46 -23.22
N HIS A 130 -5.25 19.95 -23.56
CA HIS A 130 -6.50 20.28 -22.86
C HIS A 130 -6.71 19.50 -21.55
N VAL A 131 -5.73 18.68 -21.14
CA VAL A 131 -5.79 17.88 -19.91
C VAL A 131 -4.63 18.27 -19.00
N SER A 132 -4.95 18.73 -17.80
CA SER A 132 -3.95 19.11 -16.79
C SER A 132 -3.20 17.87 -16.28
N GLY A 133 -1.86 17.92 -16.33
CA GLY A 133 -1.02 16.78 -15.95
C GLY A 133 -1.21 15.62 -16.94
N ALA A 134 -1.67 14.47 -16.44
CA ALA A 134 -1.97 13.23 -17.18
C ALA A 134 -0.85 12.66 -18.06
N VAL A 135 -0.45 13.38 -19.13
CA VAL A 135 0.63 13.02 -20.04
C VAL A 135 1.65 14.15 -20.11
N TYR A 136 2.83 13.93 -19.52
CA TYR A 136 3.86 14.96 -19.35
C TYR A 136 4.60 15.34 -20.64
N TYR A 137 4.76 14.40 -21.56
CA TYR A 137 5.47 14.61 -22.81
C TYR A 137 4.94 13.69 -23.91
N HIS A 138 4.74 14.23 -25.11
CA HIS A 138 4.24 13.49 -26.27
C HIS A 138 5.13 13.78 -27.48
N SER A 139 5.84 12.74 -27.96
CA SER A 139 6.64 12.79 -29.18
C SER A 139 6.58 11.43 -29.85
N GLN A 140 6.27 11.41 -31.15
CA GLN A 140 6.22 10.16 -31.93
C GLN A 140 7.57 9.47 -32.00
N GLU A 141 8.66 10.24 -32.11
CA GLU A 141 10.02 9.70 -32.09
C GLU A 141 10.33 9.00 -30.77
N LEU A 142 9.97 9.62 -29.64
CA LEU A 142 10.17 9.02 -28.32
C LEU A 142 9.31 7.77 -28.12
N ILE A 143 8.05 7.79 -28.57
CA ILE A 143 7.17 6.61 -28.51
C ILE A 143 7.80 5.45 -29.27
N GLN A 144 8.32 5.68 -30.47
CA GLN A 144 8.98 4.65 -31.26
C GLN A 144 10.22 4.08 -30.55
N LEU A 145 11.04 4.96 -29.94
CA LEU A 145 12.19 4.53 -29.15
C LEU A 145 11.75 3.67 -27.95
N LEU A 146 10.74 4.09 -27.19
CA LEU A 146 10.24 3.38 -26.02
C LEU A 146 9.64 2.02 -26.38
N MET A 147 8.88 1.91 -27.48
CA MET A 147 8.39 0.63 -27.98
C MET A 147 9.54 -0.33 -28.31
N ASN A 148 10.59 0.16 -28.96
CA ASN A 148 11.77 -0.65 -29.30
C ASN A 148 12.53 -1.10 -28.05
N VAL A 149 12.68 -0.23 -27.05
CA VAL A 149 13.32 -0.58 -25.77
C VAL A 149 12.48 -1.61 -25.02
N TYR A 150 11.18 -1.36 -24.83
CA TYR A 150 10.28 -2.27 -24.15
C TYR A 150 10.21 -3.64 -24.84
N GLY A 151 10.13 -3.68 -26.18
CA GLY A 151 10.16 -4.92 -26.93
C GLY A 151 11.42 -5.76 -26.69
N LYS A 152 12.57 -5.13 -26.45
CA LYS A 152 13.83 -5.81 -26.12
C LYS A 152 13.90 -6.26 -24.67
N THR A 153 13.20 -5.59 -23.75
CA THR A 153 13.30 -5.83 -22.31
C THR A 153 12.05 -6.48 -21.70
N SER A 154 11.01 -6.78 -22.49
CA SER A 154 9.70 -7.22 -22.02
C SER A 154 9.69 -8.50 -21.18
N TYR A 155 10.67 -9.39 -21.39
CA TYR A 155 10.83 -10.64 -20.64
C TYR A 155 11.97 -10.60 -19.61
N THR A 156 12.51 -9.42 -19.33
CA THR A 156 13.51 -9.25 -18.27
C THR A 156 12.83 -9.12 -16.91
N ASN A 157 13.48 -9.66 -15.87
CA ASN A 157 12.97 -9.57 -14.50
C ASN A 157 14.14 -9.26 -13.54
N PRO A 158 14.25 -8.04 -12.98
CA PRO A 158 15.34 -7.64 -12.08
C PRO A 158 15.49 -8.50 -10.82
N LEU A 159 14.48 -9.31 -10.46
CA LEU A 159 14.59 -10.29 -9.37
C LEU A 159 15.71 -11.31 -9.61
N HIS A 160 16.02 -11.62 -10.88
CA HIS A 160 17.04 -12.58 -11.29
C HIS A 160 18.25 -11.85 -11.88
N SER A 161 19.03 -11.19 -11.01
CA SER A 161 20.20 -10.39 -11.41
C SER A 161 21.34 -11.22 -12.01
N ASP A 162 21.37 -12.51 -11.73
CA ASP A 162 22.26 -13.51 -12.34
C ASP A 162 21.90 -13.79 -13.81
N ILE A 163 20.60 -13.74 -14.14
CA ILE A 163 20.09 -13.97 -15.50
C ILE A 163 20.03 -12.67 -16.30
N PHE A 164 19.64 -11.56 -15.66
CA PHE A 164 19.43 -10.25 -16.29
C PHE A 164 20.35 -9.14 -15.73
N PRO A 165 21.68 -9.34 -15.67
CA PRO A 165 22.59 -8.36 -15.06
C PRO A 165 22.56 -7.00 -15.77
N GLY A 166 22.23 -6.98 -17.06
CA GLY A 166 22.13 -5.76 -17.85
C GLY A 166 21.03 -4.80 -17.37
N ILE A 167 19.88 -5.32 -16.94
CA ILE A 167 18.80 -4.47 -16.41
C ILE A 167 19.17 -3.90 -15.05
N CYS A 168 19.70 -4.73 -14.14
CA CYS A 168 20.16 -4.25 -12.84
C CYS A 168 21.25 -3.18 -12.97
N LYS A 169 22.15 -3.32 -13.96
CA LYS A 169 23.12 -2.28 -14.31
C LYS A 169 22.42 -0.98 -14.73
N MET A 170 21.43 -1.05 -15.63
CA MET A 170 20.68 0.13 -16.08
C MET A 170 19.92 0.80 -14.93
N GLU A 171 19.30 0.04 -14.03
CA GLU A 171 18.66 0.57 -12.83
C GLU A 171 19.66 1.29 -11.92
N ALA A 172 20.83 0.70 -11.68
CA ALA A 172 21.90 1.32 -10.89
C ALA A 172 22.42 2.63 -11.53
N GLU A 173 22.53 2.67 -12.87
CA GLU A 173 22.91 3.87 -13.61
C GLU A 173 21.86 4.98 -13.46
N VAL A 174 20.56 4.67 -13.58
CA VAL A 174 19.49 5.66 -13.38
C VAL A 174 19.50 6.20 -11.96
N VAL A 175 19.66 5.34 -10.94
CA VAL A 175 19.76 5.75 -9.54
C VAL A 175 20.96 6.69 -9.36
N ARG A 176 22.13 6.35 -9.91
CA ARG A 176 23.33 7.19 -9.79
C ARG A 176 23.22 8.51 -10.55
N ILE A 177 22.66 8.51 -11.76
CA ILE A 177 22.37 9.74 -12.53
C ILE A 177 21.44 10.65 -11.71
N THR A 178 20.40 10.09 -11.12
CA THR A 178 19.44 10.85 -10.30
C THR A 178 20.11 11.37 -9.02
N ALA A 179 20.87 10.55 -8.31
CA ALA A 179 21.63 10.99 -7.13
C ALA A 179 22.54 12.18 -7.48
N ASN A 180 23.26 12.10 -8.59
CA ASN A 180 24.14 13.19 -9.05
C ASN A 180 23.35 14.45 -9.43
N LEU A 181 22.17 14.30 -10.06
CA LEU A 181 21.26 15.42 -10.38
C LEU A 181 20.81 16.18 -9.12
N PHE A 182 20.70 15.48 -7.99
CA PHE A 182 20.38 16.06 -6.69
C PHE A 182 21.60 16.32 -5.80
N HIS A 183 22.82 16.37 -6.38
CA HIS A 183 24.09 16.66 -5.69
C HIS A 183 24.48 15.64 -4.60
N GLY A 184 24.13 14.37 -4.79
CA GLY A 184 24.58 13.27 -3.93
C GLY A 184 26.09 13.02 -4.01
N ASP A 185 26.65 12.49 -2.92
CA ASP A 185 28.05 12.08 -2.79
C ASP A 185 28.26 10.58 -3.12
N SER A 186 29.45 10.04 -2.79
CA SER A 186 29.76 8.62 -3.02
C SER A 186 28.85 7.68 -2.23
N GLU A 187 28.46 8.08 -1.02
CA GLU A 187 27.65 7.28 -0.10
C GLU A 187 26.16 7.35 -0.44
N THR A 188 25.74 8.36 -1.21
CA THR A 188 24.36 8.49 -1.65
C THR A 188 23.95 7.28 -2.49
N CYS A 189 22.89 6.62 -2.06
CA CYS A 189 22.37 5.39 -2.65
C CYS A 189 20.86 5.48 -2.88
N GLY A 190 20.29 4.50 -3.57
CA GLY A 190 18.86 4.42 -3.83
C GLY A 190 18.47 3.15 -4.56
N THR A 191 17.18 3.06 -4.89
CA THR A 191 16.60 1.99 -5.69
C THR A 191 15.56 2.57 -6.64
N MET A 192 15.35 1.90 -7.78
CA MET A 192 14.19 2.15 -8.63
C MET A 192 12.91 1.69 -7.92
N THR A 193 11.79 2.34 -8.23
CA THR A 193 10.44 1.98 -7.77
C THR A 193 9.46 2.06 -8.94
N SER A 194 8.22 1.61 -8.75
CA SER A 194 7.18 1.62 -9.78
C SER A 194 6.56 3.01 -10.06
N GLY A 195 6.88 4.02 -9.24
CA GLY A 195 6.23 5.35 -9.23
C GLY A 195 5.95 5.87 -7.84
#